data_AF-A0A3D1U358-F1
#
_entry.id   AF-A0A3D1U358-F1
#
_cell.length_a   1.000
_cell.length_b   1.000
_cell.length_c   1.000
_cell.angle_alpha   90.00
_cell.angle_beta   90.00
_cell.angle_gamma   90.00
#
_symmetry.space_group_name_H-M   'P 1'
#
loop_
_entity.id
_entity.type
_entity.pdbx_description
1 polymer ?
#
loop_
_entity_poly.entity_id
_entity_poly.type
_entity_poly.pdbx_seq_one_letter_code
_entity_poly.pdbx_strand_id
1 'polypeptide(L)'
;MLARPYDEMHPDRVLDVLYLIVASFLMSIPQARIERGRLSLYAIVTGAAAILTNPVDATLVGLVTSLAQVRRGLGPTLVNGVLNASAACLASLVAAQLRVENALPIGPRLGVVLTLCAANLALVVALLRIRTGESVISIVQHNFTRSFYAAFAYFGLAALLLSYVLDGSSTGYLLATVV
;
A
#
# COMPACT_ATOMS: atom_id res chain seq x y z
N MET A 1 -13.98 7.81 15.49
CA MET A 1 -13.60 8.80 16.54
C MET A 1 -12.16 8.66 17.04
N LEU A 2 -11.44 7.56 16.76
CA LEU A 2 -10.04 7.36 17.20
C LEU A 2 -8.98 8.17 16.39
N ALA A 3 -9.27 8.62 15.17
CA ALA A 3 -8.30 9.32 14.30
C ALA A 3 -8.27 10.85 14.45
N ARG A 4 -9.34 11.45 14.99
CA ARG A 4 -9.50 12.91 15.07
C ARG A 4 -8.38 13.64 15.84
N PRO A 5 -7.94 13.17 17.03
CA PRO A 5 -6.83 13.85 17.73
C PRO A 5 -5.48 13.67 17.02
N TYR A 6 -5.32 12.65 16.17
CA TYR A 6 -4.09 12.43 15.40
C TYR A 6 -4.03 13.34 14.16
N ASP A 7 -5.14 13.49 13.44
CA ASP A 7 -5.26 14.40 12.29
C ASP A 7 -5.05 15.86 12.73
N GLU A 8 -5.49 16.24 13.93
CA GLU A 8 -5.27 17.59 14.49
C GLU A 8 -3.79 17.84 14.88
N MET A 9 -3.00 16.80 15.17
CA MET A 9 -1.57 16.92 15.52
C MET A 9 -0.63 16.81 14.30
N HIS A 10 -1.10 16.29 13.17
CA HIS A 10 -0.30 16.11 11.95
C HIS A 10 -0.87 16.95 10.81
N PRO A 11 -0.39 18.20 10.62
CA PRO A 11 -0.91 19.08 9.58
C PRO A 11 -0.78 18.44 8.20
N ASP A 12 -1.82 18.57 7.38
CA ASP A 12 -1.89 18.01 6.03
C ASP A 12 -0.69 18.48 5.21
N ARG A 13 0.19 17.54 4.87
CA ARG A 13 1.33 17.79 3.98
C ARG A 13 0.87 17.68 2.54
N VAL A 14 0.06 18.66 2.11
CA VAL A 14 -0.63 18.68 0.81
C VAL A 14 0.32 18.40 -0.36
N LEU A 15 1.55 18.91 -0.32
CA LEU A 15 2.56 18.66 -1.35
C LEU A 15 3.00 17.19 -1.42
N ASP A 16 3.22 16.54 -0.27
CA ASP A 16 3.60 15.13 -0.20
C ASP A 16 2.46 14.25 -0.71
N VAL A 17 1.22 14.56 -0.33
CA VAL A 17 0.02 13.85 -0.77
C VAL A 17 -0.18 14.00 -2.27
N LEU A 18 -0.05 15.21 -2.81
CA LEU A 18 -0.15 15.45 -4.25
C LEU A 18 0.94 14.71 -5.02
N TYR A 19 2.17 14.74 -4.51
CA TYR A 19 3.29 13.97 -5.08
C TYR A 19 2.98 12.47 -5.10
N LEU A 20 2.50 11.92 -3.98
CA LEU A 20 2.15 10.50 -3.87
C LEU A 20 0.96 10.11 -4.76
N ILE A 21 -0.02 11.00 -4.94
CA ILE A 21 -1.14 10.82 -5.89
C ILE A 21 -0.62 10.71 -7.32
N VAL A 22 0.23 11.65 -7.75
CA VAL A 22 0.81 11.65 -9.10
C VAL A 22 1.72 10.44 -9.31
N ALA A 23 2.58 10.14 -8.34
CA ALA A 23 3.47 8.98 -8.37
C ALA A 23 2.67 7.66 -8.43
N SER A 24 1.59 7.56 -7.65
CA SER A 24 0.69 6.40 -7.65
C SER A 24 0.04 6.17 -9.01
N PHE A 25 -0.43 7.24 -9.64
CA PHE A 25 -0.98 7.18 -11.00
C PHE A 25 0.07 6.74 -12.03
N LEU A 26 1.27 7.35 -12.01
CA LEU A 26 2.37 7.00 -12.93
C LEU A 26 2.85 5.56 -12.73
N MET A 27 3.01 5.10 -11.48
CA MET A 27 3.43 3.74 -11.13
C MET A 27 2.35 2.68 -11.40
N SER A 28 1.12 3.11 -11.70
CA SER A 28 0.07 2.21 -12.16
C SER A 28 0.13 1.90 -13.67
N ILE A 29 0.90 2.68 -14.43
CA ILE A 29 1.14 2.47 -15.87
C ILE A 29 2.00 1.23 -16.13
N PRO A 30 3.22 1.08 -15.55
CA PRO A 30 4.02 -0.10 -15.77
C PRO A 30 3.35 -1.33 -15.13
N GLN A 31 3.18 -2.38 -15.94
CA GLN A 31 2.59 -3.65 -15.50
C GLN A 31 3.55 -4.79 -15.82
N ALA A 32 4.13 -5.40 -14.78
CA ALA A 32 4.87 -6.63 -14.92
C ALA A 32 3.89 -7.81 -15.01
N ARG A 33 4.07 -8.68 -16.00
CA ARG A 33 3.28 -9.93 -16.09
C ARG A 33 3.94 -10.99 -15.20
N ILE A 34 3.13 -11.64 -14.39
CA ILE A 34 3.52 -12.81 -13.58
C ILE A 34 2.66 -13.99 -14.03
N GLU A 35 3.11 -15.20 -13.75
CA GLU A 35 2.48 -16.49 -14.10
C GLU A 35 0.96 -16.53 -13.91
N ARG A 36 0.42 -15.84 -12.89
CA ARG A 36 -1.03 -15.78 -12.62
C ARG A 36 -1.58 -14.36 -12.43
N GLY A 37 -0.99 -13.34 -13.07
CA GLY A 37 -1.55 -12.00 -12.98
C GLY A 37 -0.71 -10.87 -13.55
N ARG A 38 -1.10 -9.65 -13.20
CA ARG A 38 -0.34 -8.43 -13.49
C ARG A 38 -0.03 -7.71 -12.21
N LEU A 39 1.22 -7.31 -12.09
CA LEU A 39 1.76 -6.63 -10.94
C LEU A 39 2.08 -5.19 -11.35
N SER A 40 1.43 -4.23 -10.70
CA SER A 40 1.67 -2.80 -10.91
C SER A 40 2.44 -2.21 -9.75
N LEU A 41 3.30 -1.25 -10.03
CA LEU A 41 4.23 -0.69 -9.05
C LEU A 41 3.55 0.26 -8.03
N TYR A 42 2.26 0.57 -8.20
CA TYR A 42 1.53 1.47 -7.30
C TYR A 42 1.58 1.05 -5.83
N ALA A 43 1.70 -0.25 -5.55
CA ALA A 43 1.75 -0.78 -4.18
C ALA A 43 2.92 -0.22 -3.37
N ILE A 44 4.02 0.14 -4.04
CA ILE A 44 5.19 0.80 -3.44
C ILE A 44 4.79 2.18 -2.90
N VAL A 45 4.08 2.95 -3.74
CA VAL A 45 3.64 4.31 -3.41
C VAL A 45 2.56 4.28 -2.34
N THR A 46 1.63 3.33 -2.42
CA THR A 46 0.60 3.14 -1.39
C THR A 46 1.21 2.75 -0.03
N GLY A 47 2.27 1.93 -0.03
CA GLY A 47 3.03 1.62 1.19
C GLY A 47 3.73 2.83 1.79
N ALA A 48 4.38 3.65 0.97
CA ALA A 48 4.99 4.89 1.43
C ALA A 48 3.95 5.88 1.97
N ALA A 49 2.81 6.03 1.29
CA ALA A 49 1.70 6.86 1.77
C ALA A 49 1.18 6.39 3.13
N ALA A 50 0.93 5.09 3.30
CA ALA A 50 0.47 4.55 4.57
C ALA A 50 1.43 4.82 5.74
N ILE A 51 2.73 4.94 5.50
CA ILE A 51 3.74 5.24 6.54
C ILE A 51 3.82 6.75 6.83
N LEU A 52 3.82 7.56 5.77
CA LEU A 52 4.16 8.99 5.86
C LEU A 52 2.95 9.88 6.15
N THR A 53 1.77 9.54 5.64
CA THR A 53 0.59 10.40 5.68
C THR A 53 -0.40 10.00 6.77
N ASN A 54 -1.38 10.86 7.01
CA ASN A 54 -2.52 10.53 7.87
C ASN A 54 -3.43 9.48 7.19
N PRO A 55 -4.35 8.85 7.94
CA PRO A 55 -5.23 7.81 7.40
C PRO A 55 -6.10 8.30 6.24
N VAL A 56 -6.55 9.55 6.29
CA VAL A 56 -7.39 10.14 5.23
C VAL A 56 -6.62 10.26 3.92
N ASP A 57 -5.43 10.85 3.95
CA ASP A 57 -4.55 10.99 2.79
C ASP A 57 -4.14 9.64 2.22
N ALA A 58 -3.83 8.66 3.09
CA ALA A 58 -3.50 7.32 2.67
C ALA A 58 -4.69 6.65 1.93
N THR A 59 -5.93 6.89 2.38
CA THR A 59 -7.13 6.41 1.68
C THR A 59 -7.28 7.06 0.30
N LEU A 60 -7.01 8.36 0.18
CA LEU A 60 -7.09 9.09 -1.09
C LEU A 60 -6.05 8.57 -2.09
N VAL A 61 -4.80 8.39 -1.65
CA VAL A 61 -3.75 7.78 -2.49
C VAL A 61 -4.16 6.37 -2.92
N GLY A 62 -4.74 5.58 -2.02
CA GLY A 62 -5.27 4.24 -2.32
C GLY A 62 -6.41 4.24 -3.34
N LEU A 63 -7.35 5.19 -3.25
CA LEU A 63 -8.45 5.33 -4.21
C LEU A 63 -7.95 5.70 -5.61
N VAL A 64 -6.98 6.60 -5.72
CA VAL A 64 -6.42 7.07 -6.99
C VAL A 64 -5.81 5.92 -7.81
N THR A 65 -5.28 4.88 -7.15
CA THR A 65 -4.75 3.67 -7.84
C THR A 65 -5.79 2.99 -8.74
N SER A 66 -7.09 3.18 -8.46
CA SER A 66 -8.18 2.61 -9.25
C SER A 66 -8.39 3.35 -10.58
N LEU A 67 -8.09 4.65 -10.65
CA LEU A 67 -8.29 5.47 -11.86
C LEU A 67 -7.46 4.95 -13.03
N ALA A 68 -6.24 4.48 -12.76
CA ALA A 68 -5.38 3.86 -13.77
C ALA A 68 -5.94 2.51 -14.29
N GLN A 69 -6.91 1.93 -13.60
CA GLN A 69 -7.54 0.65 -13.96
C GLN A 69 -8.89 0.83 -14.69
N VAL A 70 -9.32 2.05 -15.01
CA VAL A 70 -10.60 2.35 -15.70
C VAL A 70 -10.84 1.49 -16.95
N ARG A 71 -9.77 1.14 -17.67
CA ARG A 71 -9.84 0.30 -18.88
C ARG A 71 -10.31 -1.15 -18.62
N ARG A 72 -10.39 -1.59 -17.36
CA ARG A 72 -10.82 -2.95 -16.96
C ARG A 72 -12.33 -3.03 -16.63
N GLY A 73 -13.05 -1.91 -16.74
CA GLY A 73 -14.49 -1.83 -16.47
C GLY A 73 -14.82 -1.30 -15.08
N LEU A 74 -15.99 -0.65 -14.94
CA LEU A 74 -16.39 0.09 -13.74
C LEU A 74 -16.44 -0.79 -12.48
N GLY A 75 -16.96 -2.01 -12.59
CA GLY A 75 -17.07 -2.94 -11.44
C GLY A 75 -15.71 -3.29 -10.84
N PRO A 76 -14.78 -3.90 -11.60
CA PRO A 76 -13.42 -4.18 -11.13
C PRO A 76 -12.67 -2.94 -10.64
N THR A 77 -12.85 -1.79 -11.29
CA THR A 77 -12.23 -0.52 -10.89
C THR A 77 -12.69 -0.09 -9.49
N LEU A 78 -13.99 -0.05 -9.24
CA LEU A 78 -14.55 0.36 -7.95
C LEU A 78 -14.12 -0.59 -6.83
N VAL A 79 -14.24 -1.90 -7.07
CA VAL A 79 -13.87 -2.90 -6.07
C VAL A 79 -12.39 -2.81 -5.71
N ASN A 80 -11.49 -2.74 -6.71
CA ASN A 80 -10.06 -2.60 -6.44
C ASN A 80 -9.72 -1.30 -5.73
N GLY A 81 -10.39 -0.19 -6.07
CA GLY A 81 -10.23 1.09 -5.38
C GLY A 81 -10.60 0.99 -3.90
N VAL A 82 -11.76 0.40 -3.60
CA VAL A 82 -12.21 0.20 -2.22
C VAL A 82 -11.25 -0.70 -1.44
N LEU A 83 -10.79 -1.80 -2.03
CA LEU A 83 -9.85 -2.71 -1.37
C LEU A 83 -8.50 -2.02 -1.07
N ASN A 84 -7.92 -1.33 -2.06
CA ASN A 84 -6.66 -0.61 -1.90
C ASN A 84 -6.77 0.52 -0.87
N ALA A 85 -7.85 1.31 -0.93
CA ALA A 85 -8.10 2.39 0.03
C ALA A 85 -8.29 1.87 1.46
N SER A 86 -9.02 0.77 1.63
CA SER A 86 -9.24 0.13 2.93
C SER A 86 -7.93 -0.41 3.50
N ALA A 87 -7.12 -1.08 2.69
CA ALA A 87 -5.81 -1.60 3.13
C ALA A 87 -4.85 -0.46 3.51
N ALA A 88 -4.79 0.61 2.70
CA ALA A 88 -3.98 1.80 2.98
C ALA A 88 -4.41 2.51 4.27
N CYS A 89 -5.73 2.64 4.48
CA CYS A 89 -6.30 3.20 5.70
C CYS A 89 -5.88 2.41 6.94
N LEU A 90 -6.06 1.09 6.92
CA LEU A 90 -5.71 0.22 8.03
C LEU A 90 -4.22 0.27 8.34
N ALA A 91 -3.37 0.25 7.32
CA ALA A 91 -1.93 0.37 7.48
C ALA A 91 -1.53 1.74 8.08
N SER A 92 -2.15 2.83 7.63
CA SER A 92 -1.90 4.17 8.17
C SER A 92 -2.42 4.34 9.60
N LEU A 93 -3.54 3.71 9.97
CA LEU A 93 -3.97 3.66 11.36
C LEU A 93 -2.96 2.94 12.26
N VAL A 94 -2.38 1.83 11.80
CA VAL A 94 -1.29 1.16 12.53
C VAL A 94 -0.06 2.05 12.60
N ALA A 95 0.28 2.78 11.53
CA ALA A 95 1.39 3.73 11.53
C ALA A 95 1.18 4.83 12.57
N ALA A 96 -0.03 5.37 12.66
CA ALA A 96 -0.40 6.41 13.63
C ALA A 96 -0.24 5.95 15.09
N GLN A 97 -0.57 4.69 15.40
CA GLN A 97 -0.43 4.12 16.75
C GLN A 97 1.02 3.82 17.12
N LEU A 98 1.88 3.56 16.14
CA LEU A 98 3.28 3.20 16.36
C LEU A 98 4.26 4.37 16.22
N ARG A 99 3.75 5.60 16.01
CA ARG A 99 4.59 6.82 16.00
C ARG A 99 5.06 7.15 17.40
N VAL A 100 6.36 7.44 17.51
CA VAL A 100 6.99 7.96 18.72
C VAL A 100 7.64 9.28 18.33
N GLU A 101 7.27 10.38 19.01
CA GLU A 101 7.86 11.71 18.79
C GLU A 101 7.84 12.17 17.31
N ASN A 102 6.74 11.93 16.60
CA ASN A 102 6.52 12.25 15.17
C ASN A 102 7.41 11.51 14.16
N ALA A 103 8.22 10.54 14.59
CA ALA A 103 9.00 9.69 13.71
C ALA A 103 8.54 8.22 13.80
N LEU A 104 8.58 7.50 12.67
CA LEU A 104 8.50 6.04 12.68
C LEU A 104 9.92 5.45 12.60
N PRO A 105 10.38 4.72 13.63
CA PRO A 105 11.60 3.93 13.53
C PRO A 105 11.40 2.73 12.58
N ILE A 106 12.49 2.05 12.23
CA ILE A 106 12.50 1.01 11.17
C ILE A 106 11.56 -0.16 11.45
N GLY A 107 11.49 -0.61 12.71
CA GLY A 107 10.62 -1.71 13.14
C GLY A 107 9.13 -1.42 12.86
N PRO A 108 8.58 -0.30 13.37
CA PRO A 108 7.23 0.13 13.04
C PRO A 108 6.92 0.28 11.56
N ARG A 109 7.86 0.84 10.75
CA ARG A 109 7.65 0.94 9.29
C ARG A 109 7.48 -0.43 8.65
N LEU A 110 8.31 -1.39 9.05
CA LEU A 110 8.20 -2.78 8.58
C LEU A 110 6.86 -3.41 9.02
N GLY A 111 6.42 -3.14 10.24
CA GLY A 111 5.11 -3.54 10.75
C GLY A 111 3.93 -2.97 9.93
N VAL A 112 4.00 -1.70 9.54
CA VAL A 112 3.00 -1.04 8.69
C VAL A 112 2.94 -1.67 7.31
N VAL A 113 4.09 -1.93 6.69
CA VAL A 113 4.16 -2.60 5.38
C VAL A 113 3.61 -4.02 5.45
N LEU A 114 3.96 -4.78 6.48
CA LEU A 114 3.41 -6.12 6.70
C LEU A 114 1.89 -6.07 6.91
N THR A 115 1.39 -5.08 7.65
CA THR A 115 -0.04 -4.86 7.85
C THR A 115 -0.74 -4.55 6.53
N LEU A 116 -0.15 -3.68 5.70
CA LEU A 116 -0.69 -3.35 4.37
C LEU A 116 -0.77 -4.60 3.50
N CYS A 117 0.29 -5.41 3.45
CA CYS A 117 0.32 -6.65 2.69
C CYS A 117 -0.73 -7.65 3.21
N ALA A 118 -0.80 -7.86 4.52
CA ALA A 118 -1.74 -8.77 5.14
C ALA A 118 -3.20 -8.32 4.94
N ALA A 119 -3.49 -7.03 5.11
CA ALA A 119 -4.82 -6.46 4.88
C ALA A 119 -5.24 -6.62 3.42
N ASN A 120 -4.35 -6.31 2.47
CA ASN A 120 -4.65 -6.45 1.05
C ASN A 120 -4.90 -7.93 0.69
N LEU A 121 -4.06 -8.86 1.17
CA LEU A 121 -4.26 -10.29 0.96
C LEU A 121 -5.57 -10.80 1.57
N ALA A 122 -5.88 -10.42 2.80
CA ALA A 122 -7.10 -10.82 3.48
C ALA A 122 -8.35 -10.33 2.73
N LEU A 123 -8.34 -9.08 2.28
CA LEU A 123 -9.42 -8.48 1.50
C LEU A 123 -9.61 -9.17 0.14
N VAL A 124 -8.52 -9.44 -0.58
CA VAL A 124 -8.57 -10.14 -1.87
C VAL A 124 -9.09 -11.58 -1.70
N VAL A 125 -8.59 -12.30 -0.69
CA VAL A 125 -9.04 -13.67 -0.39
C VAL A 125 -10.51 -13.69 0.02
N ALA A 126 -10.95 -12.76 0.85
CA ALA A 126 -12.35 -12.62 1.24
C ALA A 126 -13.26 -12.36 0.03
N LEU A 127 -12.85 -11.45 -0.86
CA LEU A 127 -13.59 -11.16 -2.08
C LEU A 127 -13.65 -12.36 -3.02
N LEU A 128 -12.53 -13.07 -3.23
CA LEU A 128 -12.50 -14.27 -4.05
C LEU A 128 -13.40 -15.36 -3.47
N ARG A 129 -13.35 -15.58 -2.15
CA ARG A 129 -14.24 -16.52 -1.47
C ARG A 129 -15.72 -16.18 -1.67
N ILE A 130 -16.09 -14.90 -1.58
CA ILE A 130 -17.48 -14.46 -1.81
C ILE A 130 -17.90 -14.70 -3.27
N ARG A 131 -16.98 -14.52 -4.23
CA ARG A 131 -17.28 -14.67 -5.66
C ARG A 131 -17.30 -16.10 -6.16
N THR A 132 -16.36 -16.94 -5.72
CA THR A 132 -16.18 -18.31 -6.24
C THR A 132 -16.74 -19.38 -5.31
N GLY A 133 -16.96 -19.05 -4.02
CA GLY A 133 -17.38 -20.02 -3.01
C GLY A 133 -16.25 -20.97 -2.56
N GLU A 134 -15.03 -20.82 -3.08
CA GLU A 134 -13.91 -21.70 -2.76
C GLU A 134 -13.40 -21.52 -1.32
N SER A 135 -12.78 -22.58 -0.78
CA SER A 135 -12.13 -22.51 0.53
C SER A 135 -10.88 -21.63 0.47
N VAL A 136 -10.57 -20.94 1.59
CA VAL A 136 -9.40 -20.06 1.71
C VAL A 136 -8.10 -20.81 1.36
N ILE A 137 -7.97 -22.06 1.81
CA ILE A 137 -6.79 -22.89 1.56
C ILE A 137 -6.64 -23.17 0.06
N SER A 138 -7.74 -23.49 -0.65
CA SER A 138 -7.73 -23.66 -2.11
C SER A 138 -7.26 -22.39 -2.80
N ILE A 139 -7.82 -21.23 -2.43
CA ILE A 139 -7.47 -19.94 -3.05
C ILE A 139 -5.98 -19.66 -2.87
N VAL A 140 -5.44 -19.84 -1.67
CA VAL A 140 -4.02 -19.59 -1.39
C VAL A 140 -3.13 -20.56 -2.17
N GLN A 141 -3.41 -21.86 -2.12
CA GLN A 141 -2.59 -22.89 -2.78
C GLN A 141 -2.56 -22.72 -4.31
N HIS A 142 -3.68 -22.31 -4.91
CA HIS A 142 -3.75 -22.10 -6.35
C HIS A 142 -3.15 -20.77 -6.80
N ASN A 143 -3.25 -19.71 -6.00
CA ASN A 143 -2.89 -18.36 -6.47
C ASN A 143 -1.52 -17.88 -5.97
N PHE A 144 -1.02 -18.40 -4.84
CA PHE A 144 0.19 -17.86 -4.20
C PHE A 144 1.40 -18.68 -4.61
N THR A 145 2.00 -18.31 -5.74
CA THR A 145 3.25 -18.90 -6.26
C THR A 145 4.48 -18.34 -5.55
N ARG A 146 5.65 -18.97 -5.71
CA ARG A 146 6.93 -18.43 -5.19
C ARG A 146 7.25 -17.05 -5.76
N SER A 147 6.94 -16.84 -7.05
CA SER A 147 7.07 -15.55 -7.73
C SER A 147 6.18 -14.46 -7.11
N PHE A 148 5.00 -14.82 -6.62
CA PHE A 148 4.10 -13.91 -5.91
C PHE A 148 4.67 -13.45 -4.57
N TYR A 149 5.22 -14.36 -3.75
CA TYR A 149 5.86 -13.99 -2.49
C TYR A 149 7.10 -13.12 -2.70
N ALA A 150 7.92 -13.42 -3.71
CA ALA A 150 9.08 -12.61 -4.07
C ALA A 150 8.68 -11.18 -4.48
N ALA A 151 7.61 -11.04 -5.27
CA ALA A 151 7.08 -9.73 -5.66
C ALA A 151 6.56 -8.92 -4.45
N PHE A 152 5.88 -9.57 -3.50
CA PHE A 152 5.44 -8.93 -2.26
C PHE A 152 6.61 -8.47 -1.40
N ALA A 153 7.66 -9.30 -1.27
CA ALA A 153 8.86 -8.93 -0.54
C ALA A 153 9.57 -7.73 -1.19
N TYR A 154 9.73 -7.75 -2.52
CA TYR A 154 10.30 -6.64 -3.28
C TYR A 154 9.52 -5.34 -3.07
N PHE A 155 8.19 -5.38 -3.15
CA PHE A 155 7.36 -4.20 -2.90
C PHE A 155 7.44 -3.68 -1.49
N GLY A 156 7.49 -4.58 -0.50
CA GLY A 156 7.65 -4.17 0.88
C GLY A 156 8.97 -3.43 1.11
N LEU A 157 10.07 -3.97 0.56
CA LEU A 157 11.39 -3.33 0.63
C LEU A 157 11.41 -1.99 -0.11
N ALA A 158 10.84 -1.93 -1.31
CA ALA A 158 10.78 -0.71 -2.09
C ALA A 158 9.91 0.37 -1.41
N ALA A 159 8.82 -0.02 -0.75
CA ALA A 159 7.96 0.91 0.00
C ALA A 159 8.70 1.49 1.22
N LEU A 160 9.48 0.67 1.93
CA LEU A 160 10.34 1.11 3.03
C LEU A 160 11.38 2.12 2.54
N LEU A 161 12.06 1.78 1.45
CA LEU A 161 13.08 2.64 0.85
C LEU A 161 12.48 3.98 0.41
N LEU A 162 11.36 3.95 -0.34
CA LEU A 162 10.67 5.16 -0.77
C LEU A 162 10.23 6.01 0.42
N SER A 163 9.74 5.37 1.49
CA SER A 163 9.39 6.06 2.74
C SER A 163 10.60 6.76 3.35
N TYR A 164 11.77 6.13 3.39
CA TYR A 164 12.97 6.76 3.94
C TYR A 164 13.55 7.87 3.08
N VAL A 165 13.50 7.72 1.75
CA VAL A 165 13.95 8.76 0.80
C VAL A 165 13.08 10.01 0.94
N LEU A 166 11.76 9.84 1.00
CA LEU A 166 10.81 10.96 1.14
C LEU A 166 10.88 11.62 2.52
N ASP A 167 11.24 10.88 3.57
CA ASP A 167 11.44 11.42 4.91
C ASP A 167 12.80 12.14 5.07
N GLY A 168 13.60 12.22 3.99
CA GLY A 168 14.91 12.90 3.99
C GLY A 168 15.98 12.22 4.86
N SER A 169 15.74 10.98 5.30
CA SER A 169 16.63 10.26 6.20
C SER A 169 17.91 9.81 5.50
N SER A 170 19.07 9.99 6.15
CA SER A 170 20.36 9.47 5.67
C SER A 170 20.33 7.95 5.42
N THR A 171 19.53 7.21 6.19
CA THR A 171 19.29 5.78 6.03
C THR A 171 18.59 5.45 4.71
N GLY A 172 17.73 6.36 4.20
CA GLY A 172 17.05 6.21 2.92
C GLY A 172 17.99 6.30 1.74
N TYR A 173 18.97 7.20 1.79
CA TYR A 173 20.01 7.31 0.77
C TYR A 173 20.93 6.08 0.77
N LEU A 174 21.22 5.51 1.94
CA LEU A 174 21.98 4.26 2.05
C LEU A 174 21.19 3.07 1.49
N LEU A 175 19.91 2.94 1.82
CA LEU A 175 19.03 1.91 1.24
C LEU A 175 18.87 2.07 -0.28
N ALA A 176 18.77 3.31 -0.78
CA ALA A 176 18.72 3.63 -2.21
C ALA A 176 19.95 3.16 -3.00
N THR A 177 21.08 2.92 -2.35
CA THR A 177 22.27 2.37 -3.03
C THR A 177 22.26 0.84 -3.13
N VAL A 178 21.39 0.15 -2.39
CA VAL A 178 21.34 -1.32 -2.32
C VAL A 178 20.22 -1.91 -3.19
N VAL A 179 19.17 -1.15 -3.47
CA VAL A 179 17.99 -1.56 -4.27
C VAL A 179 18.08 -0.99 -5.67
#